data_AF-A0A318EM74-F1
#
_entry.id   AF-A0A318EM74-F1
#
_cell.length_a   1.000
_cell.length_b   1.000
_cell.length_c   1.000
_cell.angle_alpha   90.00
_cell.angle_beta   90.00
_cell.angle_gamma   90.00
#
_symmetry.space_group_name_H-M   'P 1'
#
loop_
_entity.id
_entity.type
_entity.pdbx_description
1 polymer ?
#
loop_
_entity_poly.entity_id
_entity_poly.type
_entity_poly.pdbx_seq_one_letter_code
_entity_poly.pdbx_strand_id
1 'polypeptide(L)'
;MNDLTNVTTGEVRLSYVHLFKPYSPMPGQEEKYSTTILVPKSDVDTMNRINAAIETAKQKGITEKWNGVCPPMIPTPVYDGDGVRPSDGMAFGPECKGQWVFTASAKSDYPPEVVDANGNPIINQSEVYSGIYARVNVTFFPYAFGGKKGVGCGLGPVQKRRDGESLGGSALSASQAFGASPQQAVQPQFNQQQPHTQSQPQYNQQQAYGQPQQYAQPQFNQQQPHTQSQPQYNQQQAYGQPQQYAQQPTGINPITGLPY
;
A
#
# COMPACT_ATOMS: atom_id res chain seq x y z
N MET A 1 -11.68 1.36 32.56
CA MET A 1 -12.94 0.88 31.96
C MET A 1 -12.55 0.08 30.74
N ASN A 2 -12.92 -1.21 30.65
CA ASN A 2 -12.76 -1.94 29.40
C ASN A 2 -13.69 -1.28 28.38
N ASP A 3 -13.12 -0.52 27.45
CA ASP A 3 -13.89 -0.05 26.30
C ASP A 3 -14.33 -1.28 25.53
N LEU A 4 -15.63 -1.58 25.53
CA LEU A 4 -16.21 -2.76 24.88
C LEU A 4 -15.97 -2.78 23.36
N THR A 5 -15.53 -1.65 22.80
CA THR A 5 -15.13 -1.48 21.41
C THR A 5 -13.63 -1.70 21.16
N ASN A 6 -12.83 -1.86 22.21
CA ASN A 6 -11.38 -2.08 22.13
C ASN A 6 -11.06 -3.58 22.22
N VAL A 7 -10.21 -4.06 21.31
CA VAL A 7 -9.82 -5.47 21.21
C VAL A 7 -8.32 -5.58 21.00
N THR A 8 -7.64 -6.34 21.85
CA THR A 8 -6.27 -6.80 21.58
C THR A 8 -6.32 -8.17 20.91
N THR A 9 -5.76 -8.30 19.71
CA THR A 9 -5.76 -9.57 18.98
C THR A 9 -4.90 -10.64 19.66
N GLY A 10 -5.10 -11.90 19.27
CA GLY A 10 -4.08 -12.93 19.39
C GLY A 10 -2.85 -12.64 18.52
N GLU A 11 -2.06 -13.67 18.22
CA GLU A 11 -0.95 -13.54 17.27
C GLU A 11 -1.51 -13.46 15.84
N VAL A 12 -1.24 -12.33 15.18
CA VAL A 12 -1.72 -12.01 13.83
C VAL A 12 -0.55 -11.70 12.92
N ARG A 13 -0.72 -11.89 11.61
CA ARG A 13 0.29 -11.49 10.61
C ARG A 13 -0.03 -10.09 10.12
N LEU A 14 0.99 -9.23 9.99
CA LEU A 14 0.83 -7.87 9.49
C LEU A 14 1.19 -7.78 8.01
N SER A 15 0.46 -6.96 7.26
CA SER A 15 0.72 -6.63 5.85
C SER A 15 0.54 -5.13 5.63
N TYR A 16 1.18 -4.56 4.60
CA TYR A 16 1.18 -3.11 4.33
C TYR A 16 1.48 -2.27 5.58
N VAL A 17 2.60 -2.57 6.24
CA VAL A 17 2.98 -1.97 7.53
C VAL A 17 3.48 -0.54 7.34
N HIS A 18 2.72 0.43 7.87
CA HIS A 18 3.04 1.85 7.92
C HIS A 18 2.92 2.36 9.37
N LEU A 19 3.72 1.81 10.28
CA LEU A 19 3.65 2.10 11.72
C LEU A 19 4.57 3.25 12.18
N PHE A 20 5.70 3.46 11.50
CA PHE A 20 6.68 4.48 11.86
C PHE A 20 6.66 5.70 10.95
N LYS A 21 6.09 5.57 9.76
CA LYS A 21 5.88 6.66 8.82
C LYS A 21 4.44 6.61 8.33
N PRO A 22 3.68 7.72 8.41
CA PRO A 22 2.33 7.75 7.90
C PRO A 22 2.38 7.63 6.37
N TYR A 23 1.32 7.04 5.81
CA TYR A 23 1.20 6.78 4.38
C TYR A 23 -0.21 7.15 3.91
N SER A 24 -0.30 7.58 2.66
CA SER A 24 -1.56 7.84 1.99
C SER A 24 -1.62 7.03 0.68
N PRO A 25 -2.63 6.17 0.50
CA PRO A 25 -2.76 5.35 -0.70
C PRO A 25 -3.14 6.16 -1.95
N MET A 26 -3.63 7.39 -1.78
CA MET A 26 -4.05 8.26 -2.88
C MET A 26 -3.43 9.65 -2.72
N PRO A 27 -2.89 10.26 -3.80
CA PRO A 27 -2.37 11.62 -3.75
C PRO A 27 -3.45 12.60 -3.24
N GLY A 28 -3.08 13.43 -2.27
CA GLY A 28 -3.98 14.45 -1.69
C GLY A 28 -4.89 13.96 -0.56
N GLN A 29 -4.85 12.68 -0.19
CA GLN A 29 -5.51 12.18 1.03
C GLN A 29 -4.60 12.32 2.25
N GLU A 30 -5.20 12.46 3.43
CA GLU A 30 -4.51 12.55 4.73
C GLU A 30 -3.62 11.31 4.96
N GLU A 31 -2.34 11.54 5.25
CA GLU A 31 -1.40 10.47 5.58
C GLU A 31 -1.71 9.90 6.97
N LYS A 32 -1.77 8.57 7.08
CA LYS A 32 -2.11 7.87 8.32
C LYS A 32 -1.12 6.76 8.60
N TYR A 33 -0.90 6.52 9.89
CA TYR A 33 -0.31 5.25 10.29
C TYR A 33 -1.34 4.16 10.04
N SER A 34 -0.93 3.07 9.43
CA SER A 34 -1.85 2.00 9.09
C SER A 34 -1.14 0.67 8.97
N THR A 35 -1.91 -0.40 9.13
CA THR A 35 -1.47 -1.76 8.82
C THR A 35 -2.69 -2.61 8.50
N THR A 36 -2.51 -3.56 7.60
CA THR A 36 -3.48 -4.62 7.34
C THR A 36 -3.19 -5.79 8.26
N ILE A 37 -4.21 -6.21 8.99
CA ILE A 37 -4.14 -7.24 10.01
C ILE A 37 -4.79 -8.50 9.46
N LEU A 38 -4.04 -9.59 9.48
CA LEU A 38 -4.46 -10.91 9.03
C LEU A 38 -4.65 -11.79 10.27
N VAL A 39 -5.92 -12.01 10.63
CA VAL A 39 -6.30 -12.89 11.75
C VAL A 39 -6.59 -14.28 11.18
N PRO A 40 -5.91 -15.35 11.66
CA PRO A 40 -6.21 -16.70 11.21
C PRO A 40 -7.67 -17.05 11.47
N LYS A 41 -8.36 -17.68 10.52
CA LYS A 41 -9.75 -18.14 10.74
C LYS A 41 -9.87 -19.16 11.88
N SER A 42 -8.78 -19.81 12.27
CA SER A 42 -8.69 -20.67 13.45
C SER A 42 -8.73 -19.90 14.78
N ASP A 43 -8.40 -18.60 14.82
CA ASP A 43 -8.48 -17.75 16.01
C ASP A 43 -9.91 -17.22 16.18
N VAL A 44 -10.80 -18.15 16.54
CA VAL A 44 -12.22 -17.87 16.75
C VAL A 44 -12.43 -16.93 17.94
N ASP A 45 -11.55 -17.00 18.94
CA ASP A 45 -11.62 -16.15 20.14
C ASP A 45 -11.38 -14.67 19.84
N THR A 46 -10.36 -14.34 19.03
CA THR A 46 -10.17 -12.97 18.56
C THR A 46 -11.33 -12.52 17.68
N MET A 47 -11.80 -13.36 16.76
CA MET A 47 -12.90 -12.98 15.87
C MET A 47 -14.22 -12.73 16.62
N ASN A 48 -14.53 -13.54 17.64
CA ASN A 48 -15.71 -13.34 18.49
C ASN A 48 -15.65 -11.99 19.23
N ARG A 49 -14.47 -11.62 19.76
CA ARG A 49 -14.28 -10.33 20.43
C ARG A 49 -14.38 -9.16 19.45
N ILE A 50 -13.85 -9.31 18.24
CA ILE A 50 -14.00 -8.32 17.16
C ILE A 50 -15.48 -8.14 16.79
N ASN A 51 -16.23 -9.22 16.61
CA ASN A 51 -17.66 -9.16 16.29
C ASN A 51 -18.46 -8.46 17.39
N ALA A 52 -18.20 -8.79 18.67
CA ALA A 52 -18.84 -8.12 19.80
C ALA A 52 -18.50 -6.62 19.87
N ALA A 53 -17.25 -6.25 19.57
CA ALA A 53 -16.83 -4.86 19.53
C ALA A 53 -17.46 -4.09 18.37
N ILE A 54 -17.62 -4.71 17.20
CA ILE A 54 -18.32 -4.13 16.05
C ILE A 54 -19.80 -3.91 16.39
N GLU A 55 -20.48 -4.89 16.98
CA GLU A 55 -21.88 -4.72 17.42
C GLU A 55 -22.02 -3.58 18.43
N THR A 56 -21.10 -3.49 19.39
CA THR A 56 -21.08 -2.37 20.34
C THR A 56 -20.87 -1.03 19.62
N ALA A 57 -19.96 -0.97 18.65
CA ALA A 57 -19.72 0.23 17.84
C ALA A 57 -20.95 0.62 17.01
N LYS A 58 -21.72 -0.35 16.51
CA LYS A 58 -23.00 -0.10 15.82
C LYS A 58 -24.02 0.52 16.76
N GLN A 59 -24.17 -0.01 17.97
CA GLN A 59 -25.09 0.54 18.97
C GLN A 59 -24.71 1.99 19.33
N LYS A 60 -23.42 2.25 19.60
CA LYS A 60 -22.90 3.61 19.80
C LYS A 60 -23.18 4.50 18.58
N GLY A 61 -23.06 3.96 17.37
CA GLY A 61 -23.35 4.68 16.12
C GLY A 61 -24.80 5.13 16.03
N ILE A 62 -25.76 4.26 16.35
CA ILE A 62 -27.19 4.58 16.36
C ILE A 62 -27.48 5.73 17.33
N THR A 63 -26.93 5.65 18.55
CA THR A 63 -27.21 6.62 19.62
C THR A 63 -26.49 7.95 19.42
N GLU A 64 -25.25 7.96 18.94
CA GLU A 64 -24.38 9.16 19.00
C GLU A 64 -24.10 9.79 17.64
N LYS A 65 -24.15 9.04 16.52
CA LYS A 65 -23.70 9.54 15.20
C LYS A 65 -24.70 9.43 14.07
N TRP A 66 -25.67 8.52 14.15
CA TRP A 66 -26.57 8.21 13.05
C TRP A 66 -27.99 8.72 13.26
N ASN A 67 -28.22 9.56 14.27
CA ASN A 67 -29.50 10.18 14.63
C ASN A 67 -30.61 9.15 14.88
N GLY A 68 -30.29 8.05 15.57
CA GLY A 68 -31.24 6.98 15.87
C GLY A 68 -31.57 6.05 14.70
N VAL A 69 -31.08 6.34 13.49
CA VAL A 69 -31.39 5.54 12.28
C VAL A 69 -30.22 4.64 11.93
N CYS A 70 -30.41 3.34 12.14
CA CYS A 70 -29.50 2.29 11.71
C CYS A 70 -29.57 2.09 10.18
N PRO A 71 -28.45 2.20 9.43
CA PRO A 71 -28.43 1.85 8.02
C PRO A 71 -28.83 0.36 7.81
N PRO A 72 -29.58 0.02 6.75
CA PRO A 72 -30.00 -1.36 6.48
C PRO A 72 -28.80 -2.30 6.22
N MET A 73 -27.70 -1.76 5.69
CA MET A 73 -26.42 -2.44 5.56
C MET A 73 -25.36 -1.53 6.15
N ILE A 74 -24.66 -2.00 7.18
CA ILE A 74 -23.56 -1.28 7.81
C ILE A 74 -22.25 -1.87 7.29
N PRO A 75 -21.44 -1.10 6.54
CA PRO A 75 -20.10 -1.52 6.17
C PRO A 75 -19.26 -1.79 7.41
N THR A 76 -18.72 -3.01 7.49
CA THR A 76 -17.77 -3.42 8.54
C THR A 76 -16.35 -3.43 7.99
N PRO A 77 -15.33 -3.18 8.83
CA PRO A 77 -13.95 -3.12 8.36
C PRO A 77 -13.31 -4.49 8.13
N VAL A 78 -14.01 -5.60 8.49
CA VAL A 78 -13.51 -6.97 8.41
C VAL A 78 -14.05 -7.68 7.17
N TYR A 79 -13.14 -8.32 6.44
CA TYR A 79 -13.38 -9.00 5.18
C TYR A 79 -12.87 -10.44 5.22
N ASP A 80 -13.45 -11.29 4.37
CA ASP A 80 -12.99 -12.65 4.17
C ASP A 80 -11.83 -12.66 3.16
N GLY A 81 -10.62 -13.03 3.60
CA GLY A 81 -9.43 -13.13 2.76
C GLY A 81 -9.45 -14.27 1.74
N ASP A 82 -10.38 -15.23 1.87
CA ASP A 82 -10.62 -16.23 0.83
C ASP A 82 -11.49 -15.69 -0.31
N GLY A 83 -12.23 -14.61 -0.07
CA GLY A 83 -13.12 -13.96 -1.01
C GLY A 83 -12.45 -12.89 -1.89
N VAL A 84 -13.26 -11.89 -2.26
CA VAL A 84 -12.85 -10.76 -3.09
C VAL A 84 -12.83 -9.46 -2.31
N ARG A 85 -11.94 -8.56 -2.70
CA ARG A 85 -11.85 -7.21 -2.14
C ARG A 85 -13.06 -6.39 -2.56
N PRO A 86 -13.69 -5.65 -1.63
CA PRO A 86 -14.87 -4.83 -1.95
C PRO A 86 -14.54 -3.60 -2.81
N SER A 87 -13.26 -3.22 -2.93
CA SER A 87 -12.86 -2.02 -3.68
C SER A 87 -12.80 -2.25 -5.19
N ASP A 88 -12.26 -3.39 -5.63
CA ASP A 88 -11.96 -3.68 -7.04
C ASP A 88 -12.55 -5.02 -7.53
N GLY A 89 -13.14 -5.81 -6.63
CA GLY A 89 -13.67 -7.15 -6.94
C GLY A 89 -12.58 -8.20 -7.20
N MET A 90 -11.30 -7.84 -7.03
CA MET A 90 -10.19 -8.77 -7.21
C MET A 90 -10.04 -9.69 -5.99
N ALA A 91 -9.52 -10.90 -6.19
CA ALA A 91 -9.17 -11.77 -5.07
C ALA A 91 -8.14 -11.10 -4.15
N PHE A 92 -8.25 -11.35 -2.85
CA PHE A 92 -7.16 -11.00 -1.94
C PHE A 92 -5.89 -11.77 -2.30
N GLY A 93 -4.73 -11.22 -1.92
CA GLY A 93 -3.43 -11.85 -2.14
C GLY A 93 -3.32 -13.22 -1.47
N PRO A 94 -2.38 -14.07 -1.92
CA PRO A 94 -2.20 -15.42 -1.38
C PRO A 94 -1.97 -15.44 0.14
N GLU A 95 -1.37 -14.39 0.70
CA GLU A 95 -1.14 -14.21 2.13
C GLU A 95 -2.43 -14.07 2.95
N CYS A 96 -3.54 -13.70 2.31
CA CYS A 96 -4.84 -13.52 2.96
C CYS A 96 -5.67 -14.81 3.02
N LYS A 97 -5.25 -15.89 2.36
CA LYS A 97 -6.01 -17.16 2.33
C LYS A 97 -6.10 -17.77 3.72
N GLY A 98 -7.31 -18.21 4.10
CA GLY A 98 -7.61 -18.69 5.45
C GLY A 98 -7.53 -17.63 6.55
N GLN A 99 -7.51 -16.33 6.21
CA GLN A 99 -7.44 -15.21 7.14
C GLN A 99 -8.70 -14.34 7.07
N TRP A 100 -9.07 -13.75 8.20
CA TRP A 100 -9.86 -12.53 8.25
C TRP A 100 -8.96 -11.32 8.03
N VAL A 101 -9.38 -10.40 7.18
CA VAL A 101 -8.56 -9.26 6.74
C VAL A 101 -9.25 -7.96 7.12
N PHE A 102 -8.54 -7.08 7.82
CA PHE A 102 -9.00 -5.71 8.06
C PHE A 102 -7.84 -4.73 8.16
N THR A 103 -8.10 -3.47 7.84
CA THR A 103 -7.10 -2.41 7.95
C THR A 103 -7.44 -1.53 9.14
N ALA A 104 -6.46 -1.33 10.03
CA ALA A 104 -6.55 -0.39 11.14
C ALA A 104 -5.71 0.85 10.82
N SER A 105 -6.19 2.03 11.23
CA SER A 105 -5.49 3.29 10.99
C SER A 105 -5.50 4.23 12.19
N ALA A 106 -4.44 5.02 12.32
CA ALA A 106 -4.31 6.10 13.29
C ALA A 106 -3.90 7.40 12.56
N LYS A 107 -4.33 8.54 13.10
CA LYS A 107 -3.98 9.85 12.55
C LYS A 107 -2.48 10.12 12.71
N SER A 108 -1.92 10.96 11.85
CA SER A 108 -0.52 11.39 11.92
C SER A 108 -0.12 11.99 13.27
N ASP A 109 -1.05 12.65 13.97
CA ASP A 109 -0.81 13.30 15.26
C ASP A 109 -0.76 12.32 16.44
N TYR A 110 -1.23 11.09 16.24
CA TYR A 110 -1.31 10.05 17.27
C TYR A 110 -0.62 8.78 16.76
N PRO A 111 0.73 8.79 16.68
CA PRO A 111 1.48 7.61 16.25
C PRO A 111 1.23 6.44 17.19
N PRO A 112 1.05 5.22 16.65
CA PRO A 112 0.89 4.03 17.48
C PRO A 112 2.20 3.70 18.19
N GLU A 113 2.11 3.27 19.45
CA GLU A 113 3.27 2.71 20.15
C GLU A 113 3.62 1.34 19.56
N VAL A 114 4.90 1.13 19.22
CA VAL A 114 5.40 -0.15 18.71
C VAL A 114 6.41 -0.72 19.68
N VAL A 115 6.10 -1.88 20.26
CA VAL A 115 6.87 -2.50 21.34
C VAL A 115 7.31 -3.92 21.00
N ASP A 116 8.36 -4.38 21.68
CA ASP A 116 8.86 -5.75 21.60
C ASP A 116 8.00 -6.72 22.46
N ALA A 117 8.39 -8.00 22.47
CA ALA A 117 7.68 -9.03 23.24
C ALA A 117 7.64 -8.78 24.76
N ASN A 118 8.56 -7.96 25.29
CA ASN A 118 8.67 -7.56 26.69
C ASN A 118 7.96 -6.22 27.00
N GLY A 119 7.47 -5.52 25.97
CA GLY A 119 6.81 -4.21 26.11
C GLY A 119 7.77 -3.02 26.02
N ASN A 120 9.03 -3.23 25.62
CA ASN A 120 9.96 -2.12 25.41
C ASN A 120 9.73 -1.50 24.03
N PRO A 121 9.82 -0.16 23.88
CA PRO A 121 9.75 0.49 22.57
C PRO A 121 10.79 -0.06 21.59
N ILE A 122 10.36 -0.41 20.37
CA ILE A 122 11.29 -0.83 19.31
C ILE A 122 11.93 0.40 18.69
N ILE A 123 13.25 0.51 18.85
CA ILE A 123 14.07 1.60 18.28
C ILE A 123 14.46 1.28 16.84
N ASN A 124 14.80 0.01 16.56
CA ASN A 124 15.18 -0.42 15.22
C ASN A 124 13.94 -0.73 14.38
N GLN A 125 13.50 0.26 13.61
CA GLN A 125 12.32 0.14 12.75
C GLN A 125 12.44 -0.98 11.70
N SER A 126 13.67 -1.39 11.35
CA SER A 126 13.90 -2.49 10.40
C SER A 126 13.40 -3.84 10.90
N GLU A 127 13.21 -3.99 12.22
CA GLU A 127 12.67 -5.21 12.82
C GLU A 127 11.17 -5.39 12.59
N VAL A 128 10.50 -4.36 12.07
CA VAL A 128 9.06 -4.30 11.88
C VAL A 128 8.76 -4.03 10.41
N TYR A 129 8.36 -5.08 9.70
CA TYR A 129 8.10 -5.08 8.27
C TYR A 129 6.81 -5.85 7.94
N SER A 130 6.26 -5.66 6.75
CA SER A 130 5.14 -6.46 6.26
C SER A 130 5.54 -7.93 6.25
N GLY A 131 4.82 -8.77 6.99
CA GLY A 131 5.11 -10.21 7.15
C GLY A 131 5.40 -10.65 8.57
N ILE A 132 5.73 -9.72 9.49
CA ILE A 132 5.93 -10.06 10.91
C ILE A 132 4.65 -10.57 11.57
N TYR A 133 4.84 -11.25 12.70
CA TYR A 133 3.76 -11.63 13.60
C TYR A 133 3.74 -10.74 14.83
N ALA A 134 2.56 -10.25 15.19
CA ALA A 134 2.36 -9.27 16.24
C ALA A 134 1.05 -9.51 17.00
N ARG A 135 0.86 -8.80 18.10
CA ARG A 135 -0.46 -8.52 18.68
C ARG A 135 -0.78 -7.06 18.42
N VAL A 136 -2.02 -6.78 18.04
CA VAL A 136 -2.45 -5.41 17.74
C VAL A 136 -3.62 -5.06 18.63
N ASN A 137 -3.54 -3.91 19.28
CA ASN A 137 -4.69 -3.30 19.91
C ASN A 137 -5.45 -2.48 18.86
N VAL A 138 -6.74 -2.75 18.70
CA VAL A 138 -7.62 -2.03 17.78
C VAL A 138 -8.87 -1.55 18.49
N THR A 139 -9.42 -0.43 18.02
CA THR A 139 -10.68 0.13 18.53
C THR A 139 -11.67 0.32 17.42
N PHE A 140 -12.85 -0.29 17.53
CA PHE A 140 -13.93 -0.13 16.56
C PHE A 140 -14.78 1.09 16.90
N PHE A 141 -15.05 1.94 15.92
CA PHE A 141 -15.81 3.17 16.16
C PHE A 141 -16.82 3.43 15.04
N PRO A 142 -18.00 3.99 15.34
CA PRO A 142 -18.92 4.43 14.30
C PRO A 142 -18.37 5.69 13.61
N TYR A 143 -18.51 5.76 12.30
CA TYR A 143 -18.25 6.96 11.52
C TYR A 143 -19.50 7.42 10.76
N ALA A 144 -19.54 8.72 10.49
CA ALA A 144 -20.46 9.36 9.56
C ALA A 144 -19.64 10.42 8.81
N PHE A 145 -19.34 10.18 7.53
CA PHE A 145 -18.50 11.07 6.73
C PHE A 145 -18.98 11.09 5.28
N GLY A 146 -19.13 12.28 4.70
CA GLY A 146 -19.58 12.45 3.30
C GLY A 146 -20.89 11.73 2.99
N GLY A 147 -21.83 11.69 3.95
CA GLY A 147 -23.11 10.96 3.83
C GLY A 147 -23.01 9.43 4.02
N LYS A 148 -21.81 8.86 4.12
CA LYS A 148 -21.61 7.43 4.41
C LYS A 148 -21.54 7.18 5.92
N LYS A 149 -22.22 6.13 6.37
CA LYS A 149 -22.23 5.66 7.76
C LYS A 149 -21.66 4.25 7.81
N GLY A 150 -20.85 3.93 8.81
CA GLY A 150 -20.24 2.61 8.94
C GLY A 150 -19.42 2.46 10.22
N VAL A 151 -18.73 1.32 10.35
CA VAL A 151 -17.79 1.09 11.46
C VAL A 151 -16.36 1.15 10.92
N GLY A 152 -15.53 1.96 11.56
CA GLY A 152 -14.09 2.07 11.29
C GLY A 152 -13.27 1.28 12.30
N CYS A 153 -11.99 1.07 11.98
CA CYS A 153 -11.03 0.39 12.84
C CYS A 153 -9.85 1.32 13.12
N GLY A 154 -9.74 1.76 14.38
CA GLY A 154 -8.65 2.58 14.90
C GLY A 154 -7.47 1.69 15.28
N LEU A 155 -6.28 2.12 14.90
CA LEU A 155 -5.02 1.47 15.25
C LEU A 155 -4.55 1.99 16.62
N GLY A 156 -4.32 1.08 17.55
CA GLY A 156 -3.67 1.34 18.82
C GLY A 156 -2.25 0.76 18.86
N PRO A 157 -1.71 0.50 20.06
CA PRO A 157 -0.38 -0.09 20.22
C PRO A 157 -0.20 -1.44 19.51
N VAL A 158 1.02 -1.69 19.01
CA VAL A 158 1.42 -2.91 18.32
C VAL A 158 2.58 -3.55 19.08
N GLN A 159 2.43 -4.82 19.43
CA GLN A 159 3.48 -5.62 20.05
C GLN A 159 4.03 -6.65 19.05
N LYS A 160 5.30 -6.49 18.63
CA LYS A 160 6.00 -7.52 17.84
C LYS A 160 6.13 -8.80 18.67
N ARG A 161 5.88 -9.95 18.04
CA ARG A 161 6.04 -11.29 18.66
C ARG A 161 7.21 -12.05 18.06
N ARG A 162 7.25 -12.16 16.74
CA ARG A 162 8.30 -12.88 16.02
C ARG A 162 8.36 -12.44 14.57
N ASP A 163 9.49 -12.76 13.95
CA ASP A 163 9.70 -12.59 12.51
C ASP A 163 8.86 -13.58 11.69
N GLY A 164 8.65 -13.23 10.43
CA GLY A 164 7.92 -14.03 9.45
C GLY A 164 8.47 -13.78 8.06
N GLU A 165 7.99 -14.54 7.08
CA GLU A 165 8.37 -14.28 5.69
C GLU A 165 7.92 -12.87 5.28
N SER A 166 8.85 -12.10 4.70
CA SER A 166 8.61 -10.74 4.27
C SER A 166 7.60 -10.70 3.13
N LEU A 167 6.50 -9.98 3.36
CA LEU A 167 5.47 -9.67 2.39
C LEU A 167 5.86 -8.35 1.70
N GLY A 168 6.85 -8.41 0.82
CA GLY A 168 7.33 -7.24 0.08
C GLY A 168 6.23 -6.65 -0.81
N GLY A 169 5.99 -5.33 -0.69
CA GLY A 169 5.15 -4.60 -1.62
C GLY A 169 5.94 -4.24 -2.87
N SER A 170 5.76 -4.99 -3.97
CA SER A 170 6.17 -4.73 -5.36
C SER A 170 7.56 -4.13 -5.68
N ALA A 171 8.44 -3.91 -4.71
CA ALA A 171 9.79 -3.41 -4.94
C ALA A 171 10.72 -4.58 -5.26
N LEU A 172 11.56 -4.40 -6.30
CA LEU A 172 12.63 -5.34 -6.61
C LEU A 172 13.47 -5.58 -5.34
N SER A 173 13.63 -6.85 -4.96
CA SER A 173 14.61 -7.18 -3.93
C SER A 173 16.02 -6.84 -4.43
N ALA A 174 16.94 -6.52 -3.53
CA ALA A 174 18.35 -6.30 -3.89
C ALA A 174 18.95 -7.51 -4.63
N SER A 175 18.51 -8.73 -4.30
CA SER A 175 18.91 -9.94 -5.02
C SER A 175 18.43 -9.99 -6.48
N GLN A 176 17.28 -9.40 -6.77
CA GLN A 176 16.74 -9.27 -8.13
C GLN A 176 17.35 -8.08 -8.87
N ALA A 177 17.73 -7.02 -8.16
CA ALA A 177 18.36 -5.83 -8.75
C ALA A 177 19.87 -5.99 -8.99
N PHE A 178 20.56 -6.76 -8.14
CA PHE A 178 22.02 -6.89 -8.12
C PHE A 178 22.50 -8.34 -8.10
N GLY A 179 21.64 -9.30 -8.46
CA GLY A 179 21.99 -10.71 -8.54
C GLY A 179 23.24 -10.90 -9.38
N ALA A 180 24.33 -11.34 -8.73
CA ALA A 180 25.59 -11.60 -9.37
C ALA A 180 25.36 -12.60 -10.52
N SER A 181 25.76 -12.20 -11.73
CA SER A 181 25.81 -13.10 -12.88
C SER A 181 26.60 -14.34 -12.45
N PRO A 182 26.12 -15.58 -12.64
CA PRO A 182 26.98 -16.73 -12.50
C PRO A 182 28.10 -16.56 -13.54
N GLN A 183 29.30 -16.21 -13.09
CA GLN A 183 30.51 -16.39 -13.87
C GLN A 183 30.51 -17.86 -14.29
N GLN A 184 30.23 -18.09 -15.57
CA GLN A 184 30.39 -19.39 -16.20
C GLN A 184 31.85 -19.77 -16.02
N ALA A 185 32.10 -20.67 -15.05
CA ALA A 185 33.37 -21.31 -14.90
C ALA A 185 33.62 -22.14 -16.17
N VAL A 186 34.47 -21.63 -17.04
CA VAL A 186 34.96 -22.35 -18.21
C VAL A 186 35.82 -23.50 -17.70
N GLN A 187 35.27 -24.71 -17.66
CA GLN A 187 36.04 -25.91 -17.35
C GLN A 187 36.88 -26.30 -18.58
N PRO A 188 38.19 -26.50 -18.46
CA PRO A 188 39.01 -27.00 -19.56
C PRO A 188 38.73 -28.49 -19.79
N GLN A 189 38.20 -28.82 -20.97
CA GLN A 189 37.95 -30.19 -21.41
C GLN A 189 39.27 -30.84 -21.86
N PHE A 190 39.75 -31.82 -21.10
CA PHE A 190 40.89 -32.67 -21.45
C PHE A 190 40.43 -33.71 -22.48
N ASN A 191 40.81 -33.53 -23.75
CA ASN A 191 40.53 -34.50 -24.81
C ASN A 191 41.73 -35.47 -24.94
N GLN A 192 41.50 -36.74 -24.65
CA GLN A 192 42.45 -37.84 -24.92
C GLN A 192 42.50 -38.14 -26.43
N GLN A 193 43.71 -38.29 -26.97
CA GLN A 193 44.02 -38.54 -28.38
C GLN A 193 44.07 -40.05 -28.70
N GLN A 194 43.55 -40.44 -29.87
CA GLN A 194 43.92 -41.67 -30.58
C GLN A 194 44.58 -41.31 -31.93
N PRO A 195 45.47 -42.16 -32.50
CA PRO A 195 46.48 -41.70 -33.45
C PRO A 195 46.36 -42.33 -34.86
N HIS A 196 46.16 -41.53 -35.92
CA HIS A 196 46.36 -42.00 -37.31
C HIS A 196 46.92 -40.92 -38.27
N THR A 197 48.14 -41.18 -38.79
CA THR A 197 48.69 -41.02 -40.16
C THR A 197 48.73 -39.68 -40.94
N GLN A 198 49.98 -39.22 -41.17
CA GLN A 198 50.65 -38.69 -42.39
C GLN A 198 49.91 -37.80 -43.42
N SER A 199 50.40 -36.55 -43.62
CA SER A 199 51.17 -36.12 -44.84
C SER A 199 51.49 -34.60 -44.91
N GLN A 200 52.79 -34.29 -45.01
CA GLN A 200 53.54 -33.19 -45.70
C GLN A 200 53.28 -31.67 -45.46
N PRO A 201 54.31 -30.79 -45.66
CA PRO A 201 54.39 -29.46 -45.04
C PRO A 201 54.21 -28.29 -46.02
N GLN A 202 53.78 -27.12 -45.51
CA GLN A 202 53.94 -25.85 -46.22
C GLN A 202 54.32 -24.71 -45.26
N TYR A 203 55.45 -24.07 -45.57
CA TYR A 203 55.98 -22.85 -44.96
C TYR A 203 55.08 -21.64 -45.26
N ASN A 204 54.89 -20.75 -44.28
CA ASN A 204 55.10 -19.32 -44.52
C ASN A 204 55.29 -18.50 -43.23
N GLN A 205 56.18 -17.50 -43.34
CA GLN A 205 56.56 -16.50 -42.35
C GLN A 205 55.47 -15.41 -42.18
N GLN A 206 55.39 -14.74 -41.03
CA GLN A 206 55.77 -13.32 -40.86
C GLN A 206 55.50 -12.82 -39.41
N GLN A 207 56.29 -11.82 -39.01
CA GLN A 207 56.36 -11.12 -37.72
C GLN A 207 55.20 -10.11 -37.49
N ALA A 208 54.92 -9.72 -36.23
CA ALA A 208 55.02 -8.31 -35.76
C ALA A 208 54.49 -8.09 -34.32
N TYR A 209 55.21 -7.22 -33.60
CA TYR A 209 54.98 -6.68 -32.26
C TYR A 209 53.83 -5.65 -32.20
N GLY A 210 53.19 -5.47 -31.03
CA GLY A 210 52.39 -4.26 -30.72
C GLY A 210 51.58 -4.34 -29.42
N GLN A 211 51.86 -3.43 -28.48
CA GLN A 211 51.30 -3.26 -27.12
C GLN A 211 50.02 -2.37 -27.07
N PRO A 212 49.34 -2.21 -25.90
CA PRO A 212 47.91 -1.90 -25.81
C PRO A 212 47.54 -0.41 -25.75
N GLN A 213 46.32 -0.05 -26.17
CA GLN A 213 45.74 1.30 -26.06
C GLN A 213 44.69 1.41 -24.94
N GLN A 214 44.95 2.32 -24.00
CA GLN A 214 43.97 2.95 -23.11
C GLN A 214 43.05 3.88 -23.90
N TYR A 215 41.75 3.89 -23.57
CA TYR A 215 40.82 4.90 -24.06
C TYR A 215 40.45 5.88 -22.95
N ALA A 216 40.65 7.16 -23.26
CA ALA A 216 40.37 8.33 -22.45
C ALA A 216 38.94 8.85 -22.65
N GLN A 217 38.40 9.52 -21.62
CA GLN A 217 37.17 10.31 -21.66
C GLN A 217 37.35 11.62 -22.44
N PRO A 218 36.27 12.19 -23.02
CA PRO A 218 36.18 13.61 -23.31
C PRO A 218 35.12 14.34 -22.46
N GLN A 219 35.47 15.56 -22.05
CA GLN A 219 34.66 16.56 -21.32
C GLN A 219 34.60 17.88 -22.14
N PHE A 220 33.55 18.69 -21.90
CA PHE A 220 33.24 20.07 -22.37
C PHE A 220 32.55 20.21 -23.75
N ASN A 221 31.60 21.14 -23.99
CA ASN A 221 31.56 22.53 -23.52
C ASN A 221 30.15 23.22 -23.56
N GLN A 222 30.09 24.37 -22.89
CA GLN A 222 28.98 25.32 -22.64
C GLN A 222 28.31 25.98 -23.87
N GLN A 223 27.07 26.48 -23.69
CA GLN A 223 26.63 27.83 -24.14
C GLN A 223 25.25 28.23 -23.56
N GLN A 224 25.19 29.42 -22.94
CA GLN A 224 23.96 30.22 -22.69
C GLN A 224 23.65 31.10 -23.92
N PRO A 225 22.40 31.60 -24.07
CA PRO A 225 22.26 33.05 -24.00
C PRO A 225 20.99 33.56 -23.27
N HIS A 226 21.12 34.73 -22.65
CA HIS A 226 20.03 35.60 -22.21
C HIS A 226 19.70 36.62 -23.33
N THR A 227 18.42 36.89 -23.60
CA THR A 227 17.93 38.23 -24.00
C THR A 227 16.44 38.42 -23.68
N GLN A 228 16.13 39.63 -23.21
CA GLN A 228 14.82 40.18 -22.84
C GLN A 228 13.89 40.41 -24.05
N SER A 229 12.58 40.29 -23.83
CA SER A 229 11.58 41.24 -24.34
C SER A 229 10.27 41.13 -23.56
N GLN A 230 9.69 42.29 -23.24
CA GLN A 230 8.44 42.49 -22.49
C GLN A 230 7.27 42.83 -23.47
N PRO A 231 6.02 43.04 -23.00
CA PRO A 231 4.84 42.33 -23.50
C PRO A 231 3.98 43.13 -24.50
N GLN A 232 3.16 42.44 -25.30
CA GLN A 232 2.02 43.07 -25.95
C GLN A 232 0.81 42.14 -26.05
N TYR A 233 -0.28 42.61 -25.43
CA TYR A 233 -1.70 42.37 -25.64
C TYR A 233 -2.13 41.35 -26.71
N ASN A 234 -2.91 40.37 -26.27
CA ASN A 234 -4.19 40.13 -26.94
C ASN A 234 -5.27 39.65 -25.94
N GLN A 235 -6.40 40.33 -26.00
CA GLN A 235 -7.61 40.04 -25.24
C GLN A 235 -8.24 38.73 -25.72
N GLN A 236 -8.61 37.85 -24.79
CA GLN A 236 -9.68 36.88 -25.07
C GLN A 236 -10.46 36.51 -23.82
N GLN A 237 -11.64 37.15 -23.76
CA GLN A 237 -12.95 36.60 -23.38
C GLN A 237 -13.05 35.86 -22.04
N ALA A 238 -13.55 36.61 -21.07
CA ALA A 238 -14.25 36.12 -19.90
C ALA A 238 -15.38 35.15 -20.30
N TYR A 239 -15.23 33.88 -19.92
CA TYR A 239 -16.36 32.96 -19.85
C TYR A 239 -17.10 33.24 -18.53
N GLY A 240 -18.18 34.01 -18.66
CA GLY A 240 -19.14 34.23 -17.59
C GLY A 240 -19.84 32.92 -17.19
N GLN A 241 -20.14 32.84 -15.91
CA GLN A 241 -20.99 31.81 -15.31
C GLN A 241 -22.37 31.81 -15.97
N PRO A 242 -22.98 30.65 -16.28
CA PRO A 242 -24.41 30.59 -16.44
C PRO A 242 -25.07 30.59 -15.04
N GLN A 243 -25.71 31.72 -14.70
CA GLN A 243 -26.76 31.78 -13.69
C GLN A 243 -27.82 30.73 -14.01
N GLN A 244 -28.07 29.81 -13.09
CA GLN A 244 -29.29 29.01 -13.08
C GLN A 244 -30.47 29.94 -12.78
N TYR A 245 -31.25 30.26 -13.81
CA TYR A 245 -32.60 30.79 -13.63
C TYR A 245 -33.51 29.64 -13.18
N ALA A 246 -34.12 29.80 -12.02
CA ALA A 246 -35.26 28.98 -11.61
C ALA A 246 -36.41 29.23 -12.59
N GLN A 247 -36.79 28.20 -13.35
CA GLN A 247 -38.05 28.23 -14.10
C GLN A 247 -39.20 28.10 -13.11
N GLN A 248 -40.02 29.15 -13.03
CA GLN A 248 -41.34 29.07 -12.41
C GLN A 248 -42.25 28.20 -13.29
N PRO A 249 -43.06 27.29 -12.73
CA PRO A 249 -43.99 26.51 -13.51
C PRO A 249 -45.10 27.42 -14.05
N THR A 250 -45.14 27.67 -15.35
CA THR A 250 -46.32 28.23 -16.01
C THR A 250 -47.31 27.10 -16.28
N GLY A 251 -48.38 27.06 -15.48
CA GLY A 251 -49.48 26.13 -15.66
C GLY A 251 -50.66 26.52 -14.77
N ILE A 252 -51.84 25.98 -15.03
CA ILE A 252 -53.00 26.14 -14.14
C ILE A 252 -53.03 24.94 -13.20
N ASN A 253 -53.18 25.18 -11.90
CA ASN A 253 -53.33 24.12 -10.90
C ASN A 253 -54.65 23.37 -11.14
N PRO A 254 -54.63 22.05 -11.42
CA PRO A 254 -55.82 21.30 -11.81
C PRO A 254 -56.83 21.07 -10.67
N ILE A 255 -56.51 21.42 -9.42
CA ILE A 255 -57.44 21.34 -8.29
C ILE A 255 -58.14 22.67 -8.05
N THR A 256 -57.47 23.80 -8.30
CA THR A 256 -57.99 25.15 -7.95
C THR A 256 -58.31 26.05 -9.14
N GLY A 257 -57.88 25.70 -10.36
CA GLY A 257 -58.21 26.46 -11.58
C GLY A 257 -57.50 27.81 -11.73
N LEU A 258 -56.48 28.09 -10.92
CA LEU A 258 -55.69 29.32 -10.96
C LEU A 258 -54.26 29.05 -11.46
N PRO A 259 -53.56 30.05 -12.04
CA PRO A 259 -52.16 29.90 -12.43
C PRO A 259 -51.26 29.60 -11.22
N TYR A 260 -50.18 28.82 -11.45
CA TYR A 260 -49.12 28.52 -10.47
C TYR A 260 -48.30 29.75 -10.06
#